data_AF-A0A7X8Z1G4-F1
#
_entry.id   AF-A0A7X8Z1G4-F1
#
_cell.length_a   1.000
_cell.length_b   1.000
_cell.length_c   1.000
_cell.angle_alpha   90.00
_cell.angle_beta   90.00
_cell.angle_gamma   90.00
#
_symmetry.space_group_name_H-M   'P 1'
#
loop_
_entity.id
_entity.type
_entity.pdbx_description
1 polymer ?
#
loop_
_entity_poly.entity_id
_entity_poly.type
_entity_poly.pdbx_seq_one_letter_code
_entity_poly.pdbx_strand_id
1 'polypeptide(L)'
;MHPIQKMLIGLSFENLLKGLLVAMGRPAREKGYLSKDLREHRMRQLINKFKRSELQLTEQEIDMLVRLENYVIWQGRYPVPCSSNRYDFDGGSDQDQQQERALWNKLRAQLRSVGWAVDVEGNKTPLNL
;
A
#
# COMPACT_ATOMS: atom_id res chain seq x y z
N MET A 1 17.67 -8.28 -0.11
CA MET A 1 16.27 -8.75 -0.26
C MET A 1 15.96 -8.89 -1.75
N HIS A 2 15.23 -9.93 -2.19
CA HIS A 2 15.00 -10.17 -3.63
C HIS A 2 13.99 -9.14 -4.21
N PRO A 3 14.16 -8.64 -5.45
CA PRO A 3 13.23 -7.66 -6.05
C PRO A 3 11.76 -8.07 -6.02
N ILE A 4 11.48 -9.37 -6.21
CA ILE A 4 10.12 -9.94 -6.09
C ILE A 4 9.57 -9.78 -4.66
N GLN A 5 10.39 -9.95 -3.62
CA GLN A 5 9.95 -9.74 -2.24
C GLN A 5 9.56 -8.29 -2.01
N LYS A 6 10.37 -7.32 -2.48
CA LYS A 6 10.05 -5.89 -2.40
C LYS A 6 8.75 -5.56 -3.14
N MET A 7 8.53 -6.18 -4.30
CA MET A 7 7.27 -6.05 -5.05
C MET A 7 6.08 -6.58 -4.26
N LEU A 8 6.16 -7.76 -3.66
CA LEU A 8 5.06 -8.33 -2.88
C LEU A 8 4.75 -7.48 -1.63
N ILE A 9 5.78 -6.99 -0.94
CA ILE A 9 5.61 -6.04 0.17
C ILE A 9 4.94 -4.77 -0.34
N GLY A 10 5.41 -4.20 -1.45
CA GLY A 10 4.82 -3.00 -2.04
C GLY A 10 3.35 -3.19 -2.42
N LEU A 11 3.01 -4.31 -3.06
CA LEU A 11 1.61 -4.66 -3.39
C LEU A 11 0.76 -4.79 -2.12
N SER A 12 1.31 -5.33 -1.03
CA SER A 12 0.59 -5.41 0.24
C SER A 12 0.26 -4.03 0.80
N PHE A 13 1.18 -3.06 0.70
CA PHE A 13 0.95 -1.68 1.12
C PHE A 13 -0.04 -0.95 0.21
N GLU A 14 0.08 -1.11 -1.10
CA GLU A 14 -0.89 -0.56 -2.07
C GLU A 14 -2.31 -1.03 -1.74
N ASN A 15 -2.49 -2.33 -1.51
CA ASN A 15 -3.78 -2.91 -1.15
C ASN A 15 -4.29 -2.40 0.20
N LEU A 16 -3.40 -2.24 1.19
CA LEU A 16 -3.76 -1.75 2.51
C LEU A 16 -4.23 -0.29 2.47
N LEU A 17 -3.55 0.57 1.71
CA LEU A 17 -3.96 1.96 1.49
C LEU A 17 -5.31 2.02 0.75
N LYS A 18 -5.50 1.20 -0.28
CA LYS A 18 -6.79 1.10 -1.00
C LYS A 18 -7.92 0.64 -0.08
N GLY A 19 -7.66 -0.35 0.77
CA GLY A 19 -8.61 -0.82 1.78
C GLY A 19 -8.99 0.28 2.76
N LEU A 20 -8.03 1.07 3.23
CA LEU A 20 -8.27 2.24 4.08
C LEU A 20 -9.16 3.28 3.40
N LEU A 21 -8.91 3.61 2.13
CA LEU A 21 -9.78 4.53 1.38
C LEU A 21 -11.22 4.03 1.36
N VAL A 22 -11.44 2.76 1.04
CA VAL A 22 -12.79 2.16 1.04
C VAL A 22 -13.42 2.20 2.42
N ALA A 23 -12.68 1.82 3.46
CA ALA A 23 -13.17 1.82 4.83
C ALA A 23 -13.55 3.24 5.30
N MET A 24 -12.83 4.26 4.84
CA MET A 24 -13.11 5.68 5.09
C MET A 24 -14.14 6.27 4.12
N GLY A 25 -14.97 5.43 3.50
CA GLY A 25 -16.15 5.85 2.73
C GLY A 25 -15.89 6.23 1.28
N ARG A 26 -14.68 6.03 0.74
CA ARG A 26 -14.48 6.21 -0.70
C ARG A 26 -15.18 5.08 -1.44
N PRO A 27 -15.89 5.36 -2.55
CA PRO A 27 -16.60 4.33 -3.29
C PRO A 27 -15.61 3.33 -3.87
N ALA A 28 -15.85 2.04 -3.63
CA ALA A 28 -15.05 0.99 -4.27
C ALA A 28 -15.34 0.89 -5.77
N ARG A 29 -16.57 1.20 -6.19
CA ARG A 29 -17.01 1.13 -7.58
C ARG A 29 -17.68 2.43 -8.01
N GLU A 30 -17.45 2.81 -9.25
CA GLU A 30 -18.11 3.93 -9.93
C GLU A 30 -18.55 3.45 -11.32
N LYS A 31 -19.84 3.63 -11.64
CA LYS A 31 -20.42 3.23 -12.94
C LYS A 31 -20.15 1.77 -13.33
N GLY A 32 -20.19 0.86 -12.35
CA GLY A 32 -19.98 -0.58 -12.57
C GLY A 32 -18.51 -1.03 -12.59
N TYR A 33 -17.55 -0.10 -12.64
CA TYR A 33 -16.13 -0.41 -12.63
C TYR A 33 -15.47 -0.07 -11.29
N LEU A 34 -14.23 -0.51 -11.07
CA LEU A 34 -13.40 -0.03 -9.96
C LEU A 34 -13.31 1.50 -10.02
N SER A 35 -13.50 2.19 -8.89
CA SER A 35 -13.45 3.65 -8.85
C SER A 35 -12.08 4.16 -9.30
N LYS A 36 -12.06 5.37 -9.86
CA LYS A 36 -10.80 6.01 -10.28
C LYS A 36 -9.79 6.06 -9.14
N ASP A 37 -10.27 6.18 -7.91
CA ASP A 37 -9.38 6.30 -6.76
C ASP A 37 -8.55 5.05 -6.47
N LEU A 38 -9.13 3.88 -6.71
CA LEU A 38 -8.52 2.58 -6.43
C LEU A 38 -7.75 2.01 -7.63
N ARG A 39 -7.85 2.62 -8.82
CA ARG A 39 -7.02 2.27 -9.99
C ARG A 39 -5.62 2.87 -9.93
N GLU A 40 -5.38 3.77 -9.00
CA GLU A 40 -4.05 4.36 -8.83
C GLU A 40 -3.06 3.33 -8.28
N HIS A 41 -1.87 3.25 -8.85
CA HIS A 41 -0.80 2.32 -8.46
C HIS A 41 0.38 3.03 -7.81
N ARG A 42 0.44 4.36 -7.92
CA ARG A 42 1.47 5.17 -7.29
C ARG A 42 1.10 5.42 -5.83
N MET A 43 1.93 4.94 -4.91
CA MET A 43 1.69 5.05 -3.48
C MET A 43 1.60 6.51 -3.04
N ARG A 44 2.46 7.40 -3.57
CA ARG A 44 2.40 8.83 -3.24
C ARG A 44 1.05 9.43 -3.62
N GLN A 45 0.49 9.03 -4.76
CA GLN A 45 -0.81 9.53 -5.20
C GLN A 45 -1.96 8.95 -4.37
N LEU A 46 -1.86 7.70 -3.91
CA LEU A 46 -2.83 7.13 -2.95
C LEU A 46 -2.78 7.86 -1.61
N ILE A 47 -1.59 8.14 -1.07
CA ILE A 47 -1.40 8.86 0.19
C ILE A 47 -2.02 10.26 0.13
N ASN A 48 -1.85 10.98 -0.98
CA ASN A 48 -2.41 12.31 -1.17
C ASN A 48 -3.95 12.37 -1.19
N LYS A 49 -4.64 11.23 -1.30
CA LYS A 49 -6.12 11.16 -1.24
C LYS A 49 -6.67 11.10 0.18
N PHE A 50 -5.79 10.87 1.16
CA PHE A 50 -6.14 10.92 2.56
C PHE A 50 -6.08 12.36 3.07
N LYS A 51 -7.06 12.73 3.89
CA LYS A 51 -6.97 13.92 4.72
C LYS A 51 -5.96 13.63 5.84
N ARG A 52 -5.28 14.67 6.32
CA ARG A 52 -4.32 14.56 7.44
C ARG A 52 -4.93 13.97 8.72
N SER A 53 -6.25 14.12 8.91
CA SER A 53 -6.98 13.53 10.05
C SER A 53 -7.24 12.02 9.90
N GLU A 54 -7.15 11.48 8.70
CA GLU A 54 -7.48 10.08 8.39
C GLU A 54 -6.24 9.19 8.40
N LEU A 55 -5.11 9.75 7.96
CA LEU A 55 -3.84 9.04 7.87
C LEU A 55 -2.70 9.97 8.25
N GLN A 56 -1.96 9.57 9.28
CA GLN A 56 -0.76 10.28 9.75
C GLN A 56 0.47 9.45 9.43
N LEU A 57 1.18 9.84 8.38
CA LEU A 57 2.48 9.29 8.02
C LEU A 57 3.58 10.31 8.25
N THR A 58 4.75 9.84 8.68
CA THR A 58 5.97 10.64 8.70
C THR A 58 6.55 10.70 7.28
N GLU A 59 7.40 11.70 7.00
CA GLU A 59 8.10 11.78 5.71
C GLU A 59 8.94 10.53 5.43
N GLN A 60 9.55 9.95 6.48
CA GLN A 60 10.31 8.71 6.37
C GLN A 60 9.43 7.52 5.96
N GLU A 61 8.22 7.41 6.52
CA GLU A 61 7.24 6.38 6.14
C GLU A 61 6.78 6.56 4.68
N ILE A 62 6.54 7.81 4.26
CA ILE A 62 6.17 8.14 2.88
C ILE A 62 7.30 7.76 1.91
N ASP A 63 8.54 8.14 2.22
CA ASP A 63 9.69 7.82 1.37
C ASP A 63 9.92 6.31 1.26
N MET A 64 9.73 5.56 2.34
CA MET A 64 9.79 4.10 2.30
C MET A 64 8.74 3.50 1.35
N LEU A 65 7.50 3.97 1.41
CA LEU A 65 6.43 3.54 0.50
C LEU A 65 6.76 3.89 -0.95
N VAL A 66 7.31 5.08 -1.21
CA VAL A 66 7.71 5.51 -2.56
C VAL A 66 8.87 4.69 -3.10
N ARG A 67 9.81 4.24 -2.26
CA ARG A 67 10.85 3.29 -2.70
C ARG A 67 10.25 1.96 -3.16
N LEU A 68 9.22 1.46 -2.46
CA LEU A 68 8.52 0.23 -2.84
C LEU A 68 7.69 0.37 -4.13
N GLU A 69 7.21 1.57 -4.45
CA GLU A 69 6.43 1.86 -5.67
C GLU A 69 7.15 1.40 -6.95
N ASN A 70 8.47 1.63 -7.05
CA ASN A 70 9.25 1.23 -8.23
C ASN A 70 9.26 -0.29 -8.45
N TYR A 71 9.30 -1.07 -7.36
CA TYR A 71 9.22 -2.53 -7.41
C TYR A 71 7.86 -3.03 -7.84
N VAL A 72 6.79 -2.34 -7.43
CA VAL A 72 5.42 -2.65 -7.84
C VAL A 72 5.20 -2.38 -9.33
N ILE A 73 5.67 -1.23 -9.82
CA ILE A 73 5.44 -0.82 -11.21
C ILE A 73 6.21 -1.69 -12.19
N TRP A 74 7.51 -1.91 -11.96
CA TRP A 74 8.33 -2.62 -12.96
C TRP A 74 9.52 -3.41 -12.40
N GLN A 75 10.25 -2.91 -11.38
CA GLN A 75 11.52 -3.55 -10.97
C GLN A 75 11.35 -4.97 -10.42
N GLY A 76 10.18 -5.30 -9.86
CA GLY A 76 9.88 -6.66 -9.39
C GLY A 76 9.64 -7.67 -10.50
N ARG A 77 9.21 -7.22 -11.69
CA ARG A 77 8.88 -8.07 -12.84
C ARG A 77 10.01 -8.15 -13.86
N TYR A 78 10.75 -7.04 -14.00
CA TYR A 78 11.90 -6.91 -14.89
C TYR A 78 13.09 -6.47 -14.05
N PRO A 79 13.74 -7.42 -13.32
CA PRO A 79 14.86 -7.10 -12.43
C PRO A 79 16.13 -6.71 -13.21
N VAL A 80 16.12 -6.84 -14.54
CA VAL A 80 17.18 -6.33 -15.41
C VAL A 80 16.81 -4.88 -15.79
N PRO A 81 17.54 -3.87 -15.31
CA PRO A 81 17.24 -2.49 -15.65
C PRO A 81 17.50 -2.22 -17.13
N CYS A 82 16.56 -1.54 -17.81
CA CYS A 82 16.70 -1.15 -19.22
C CYS A 82 17.77 -0.06 -19.45
N SER A 83 18.42 0.43 -18.39
CA SER A 83 19.47 1.44 -18.41
C SER A 83 20.50 1.12 -17.35
N SER A 84 21.79 1.20 -17.68
CA SER A 84 22.92 0.93 -16.76
C SER A 84 22.87 1.74 -15.46
N ASN A 85 22.22 2.91 -15.46
CA ASN A 85 22.10 3.80 -14.31
C ASN A 85 20.98 3.44 -13.31
N ARG A 86 20.37 2.25 -13.42
CA ARG A 86 19.28 1.78 -12.53
C ARG A 86 19.61 0.45 -11.84
N TYR A 87 20.91 0.15 -11.72
CA TYR A 87 21.42 -1.03 -11.01
C TYR A 87 21.44 -0.79 -9.50
N ASP A 88 20.30 -0.45 -8.91
CA ASP A 88 20.17 -0.27 -7.46
C ASP A 88 19.76 -1.60 -6.83
N PHE A 89 20.72 -2.52 -6.71
CA PHE A 89 20.51 -3.72 -5.90
C PHE A 89 20.72 -3.34 -4.43
N ASP A 90 19.72 -2.70 -3.84
CA ASP A 90 19.76 -2.41 -2.41
C ASP A 90 19.47 -3.70 -1.63
N GLY A 91 20.52 -4.24 -1.03
CA GLY A 91 20.46 -5.41 -0.16
C GLY A 91 19.76 -5.03 1.14
N GLY A 92 18.43 -4.82 1.07
CA GLY A 92 17.65 -4.23 2.16
C GLY A 92 18.04 -4.77 3.53
N SER A 93 18.31 -3.84 4.45
CA SER A 93 18.85 -4.11 5.78
C SER A 93 17.79 -4.70 6.71
N ASP A 94 18.22 -5.30 7.83
CA ASP A 94 17.30 -5.73 8.89
C ASP A 94 16.49 -4.55 9.44
N GLN A 95 17.09 -3.35 9.47
CA GLN A 95 16.42 -2.13 9.88
C GLN A 95 15.30 -1.75 8.92
N ASP A 96 15.50 -1.87 7.60
CA ASP A 96 14.45 -1.61 6.61
C ASP A 96 13.27 -2.57 6.80
N GLN A 97 13.54 -3.86 7.00
CA GLN A 97 12.48 -4.85 7.23
C GLN A 97 11.69 -4.58 8.51
N GLN A 98 12.37 -4.14 9.58
CA GLN A 98 11.71 -3.74 10.82
C GLN A 98 10.83 -2.50 10.62
N GLN A 99 11.31 -1.50 9.89
CA GLN A 99 10.53 -0.31 9.55
C GLN A 99 9.31 -0.63 8.68
N GLU A 100 9.49 -1.47 7.65
CA GLU A 100 8.41 -1.98 6.80
C GLU A 100 7.35 -2.71 7.65
N ARG A 101 7.78 -3.63 8.52
CA ARG A 101 6.85 -4.36 9.40
C ARG A 101 6.13 -3.44 10.38
N ALA A 102 6.83 -2.47 10.97
CA ALA A 102 6.24 -1.52 11.90
C ALA A 102 5.17 -0.67 11.21
N LEU A 103 5.46 -0.12 10.03
CA LEU A 103 4.49 0.65 9.25
C LEU A 103 3.30 -0.21 8.83
N TRP A 104 3.55 -1.45 8.38
CA TRP A 104 2.48 -2.37 7.98
C TRP A 104 1.52 -2.66 9.15
N ASN A 105 2.07 -2.91 10.34
CA ASN A 105 1.27 -3.12 11.55
C ASN A 105 0.47 -1.88 11.94
N LYS A 106 1.06 -0.69 11.84
CA LYS A 106 0.38 0.60 12.08
C LYS A 106 -0.82 0.78 11.16
N LEU A 107 -0.61 0.59 9.85
CA LEU A 107 -1.67 0.73 8.85
C LEU A 107 -2.74 -0.37 8.97
N ARG A 108 -2.36 -1.60 9.32
CA ARG A 108 -3.31 -2.68 9.60
C ARG A 108 -4.16 -2.37 10.83
N ALA A 109 -3.57 -1.86 11.90
CA ALA A 109 -4.31 -1.47 13.10
C ALA A 109 -5.33 -0.35 12.77
N GLN A 110 -4.92 0.62 11.95
CA GLN A 110 -5.83 1.65 11.43
C GLN A 110 -6.97 1.03 10.62
N LEU A 111 -6.68 0.08 9.71
CA LEU A 111 -7.73 -0.55 8.91
C LEU A 111 -8.68 -1.36 9.79
N ARG A 112 -8.21 -2.02 10.85
CA ARG A 112 -9.08 -2.74 11.79
C ARG A 112 -9.99 -1.81 12.57
N SER A 113 -9.57 -0.58 12.88
CA SER A 113 -10.38 0.36 13.65
C SER A 113 -11.52 0.99 12.84
N VAL A 114 -11.35 1.12 11.52
CA VAL A 114 -12.37 1.73 10.63
C VAL A 114 -13.05 0.74 9.67
N GLY A 115 -12.46 -0.45 9.52
CA GLY A 115 -12.85 -1.45 8.55
C GLY A 115 -14.01 -2.31 9.01
N TRP A 116 -14.70 -2.87 8.02
CA TRP A 116 -15.82 -3.78 8.21
C TRP A 116 -15.77 -4.90 7.16
N ALA A 117 -16.32 -6.06 7.51
CA ALA A 117 -16.65 -7.14 6.61
C ALA A 117 -18.17 -7.18 6.39
N VAL A 118 -18.60 -7.85 5.32
CA VAL A 118 -20.02 -8.10 5.05
C VAL A 118 -20.26 -9.58 5.25
N ASP A 119 -21.23 -9.93 6.11
CA ASP A 119 -21.64 -11.31 6.28
C ASP A 119 -22.51 -11.80 5.11
N VAL A 120 -22.93 -13.07 5.15
CA VAL A 120 -23.78 -13.67 4.10
C VAL A 120 -25.16 -13.02 4.00
N GLU A 121 -25.59 -12.31 5.05
CA GLU A 121 -26.88 -11.60 5.13
C GLU A 121 -26.77 -10.13 4.67
N GLY A 122 -25.55 -9.64 4.41
CA GLY A 122 -25.31 -8.27 3.99
C GLY A 122 -25.01 -7.29 5.14
N ASN A 123 -24.90 -7.76 6.38
CA ASN A 123 -24.64 -6.91 7.53
C ASN A 123 -23.14 -6.57 7.64
N LYS A 124 -22.87 -5.33 8.07
CA LYS A 124 -21.50 -4.88 8.34
C LYS A 124 -21.06 -5.34 9.73
N THR A 125 -19.98 -6.12 9.78
CA THR A 125 -19.35 -6.58 11.02
C THR A 125 -17.94 -5.99 11.14
N PRO A 126 -17.41 -5.75 12.35
CA PRO A 126 -16.05 -5.26 12.53
C PRO A 126 -15.02 -6.18 11.88
N LEU A 127 -14.01 -5.59 11.23
CA LEU A 127 -13.03 -6.35 10.47
C LEU A 127 -12.03 -7.08 11.39
N ASN A 128 -11.99 -8.41 11.28
CA ASN A 128 -11.06 -9.24 12.05
C ASN A 128 -9.87 -9.68 11.17
N LEU A 129 -8.84 -8.83 11.09
CA LEU A 129 -7.59 -9.07 10.34
C LEU A 129 -6.46 -9.57 11.22
#